data_AF-A0A5C8EMT1-F1
#
_entry.id   AF-A0A5C8EMT1-F1
#
_cell.length_a   1.000
_cell.length_b   1.000
_cell.length_c   1.000
_cell.angle_alpha   90.00
_cell.angle_beta   90.00
_cell.angle_gamma   90.00
#
_symmetry.space_group_name_H-M   'P 1'
#
loop_
_entity.id
_entity.type
_entity.pdbx_description
1 polymer ?
#
loop_
_entity_poly.entity_id
_entity_poly.type
_entity_poly.pdbx_seq_one_letter_code
_entity_poly.pdbx_strand_id
1 'polypeptide(L)'
;MSELYKGVEKLQNKHYEEAAKDLYEFILKDKLTTNIDDAIKGRKEKDKLHLSNNELIELYKNSIKYFDDKINNLSVDLVAEAYFDLGVISIFTNQREYNPRYTNNEYLDKVFKLSNDIVLLGKLGVVYGKYEQYDKAIGCFEKILQIEPNNKEALDSIQAINNHRKK
;
A
#
# COMPACT_ATOMS: atom_id res chain seq x y z
N MET A 1 -12.91 -14.05 8.85
CA MET A 1 -12.34 -12.74 9.22
C MET A 1 -11.53 -12.24 8.03
N SER A 2 -11.94 -11.13 7.41
CA SER A 2 -11.24 -10.60 6.23
C SER A 2 -9.82 -10.15 6.59
N GLU A 3 -8.91 -10.09 5.61
CA GLU A 3 -7.53 -9.66 5.87
C GLU A 3 -7.44 -8.23 6.43
N LEU A 4 -8.43 -7.39 6.11
CA LEU A 4 -8.55 -6.06 6.70
C LEU A 4 -8.72 -6.12 8.23
N TYR A 5 -9.55 -7.03 8.76
CA TYR A 5 -9.70 -7.20 10.22
C TYR A 5 -8.40 -7.65 10.88
N LYS A 6 -7.77 -8.68 10.30
CA LYS A 6 -6.53 -9.22 10.86
C LYS A 6 -5.44 -8.17 10.89
N GLY A 7 -5.30 -7.42 9.79
CA GLY A 7 -4.32 -6.34 9.69
C GLY A 7 -4.57 -5.26 10.74
N VAL A 8 -5.81 -4.82 10.91
CA VAL A 8 -6.13 -3.77 11.88
C VAL A 8 -6.03 -4.24 13.34
N GLU A 9 -6.45 -5.47 13.64
CA GLU A 9 -6.25 -6.07 14.96
C GLU A 9 -4.76 -6.17 15.32
N LYS A 10 -3.92 -6.56 14.36
CA LYS A 10 -2.46 -6.56 14.52
C LYS A 10 -1.89 -5.17 14.74
N LEU A 11 -2.40 -4.13 14.06
CA LEU A 11 -1.99 -2.75 14.33
C LEU A 11 -2.31 -2.34 15.78
N GLN A 12 -3.49 -2.67 16.27
CA GLN A 12 -3.89 -2.40 17.67
C GLN A 12 -2.97 -3.13 18.66
N ASN A 13 -2.53 -4.34 18.31
CA ASN A 13 -1.60 -5.14 19.10
C ASN A 13 -0.11 -4.84 18.83
N LYS A 14 0.21 -3.79 18.05
CA LYS A 14 1.58 -3.34 17.73
C LYS A 14 2.41 -4.34 16.91
N HIS A 15 1.76 -5.27 16.20
CA HIS A 15 2.40 -6.19 15.25
C HIS A 15 2.41 -5.55 13.85
N TYR A 16 3.22 -4.50 13.66
CA TYR A 16 3.10 -3.60 12.51
C TYR A 16 3.44 -4.24 11.15
N GLU A 17 4.49 -5.05 11.07
CA GLU A 17 4.92 -5.69 9.81
C GLU A 17 3.91 -6.75 9.36
N GLU A 18 3.46 -7.57 10.30
CA GLU A 18 2.41 -8.56 10.05
C GLU A 18 1.09 -7.89 9.67
N ALA A 19 0.80 -6.72 10.26
CA ALA A 19 -0.35 -5.92 9.87
C ALA A 19 -0.22 -5.40 8.43
N ALA A 20 0.93 -4.82 8.07
CA ALA A 20 1.19 -4.34 6.71
C ALA A 20 1.01 -5.46 5.69
N LYS A 21 1.48 -6.67 5.99
CA LYS A 21 1.29 -7.85 5.15
C LYS A 21 -0.19 -8.17 4.93
N ASP A 22 -0.98 -8.28 6.00
CA ASP A 22 -2.41 -8.60 5.88
C ASP A 22 -3.17 -7.49 5.14
N LEU A 23 -2.83 -6.22 5.40
CA LEU A 23 -3.41 -5.07 4.69
C LEU A 23 -3.03 -5.06 3.21
N TYR A 24 -1.81 -5.43 2.85
CA TYR A 24 -1.41 -5.60 1.46
C TYR A 24 -2.16 -6.75 0.78
N GLU A 25 -2.34 -7.89 1.46
CA GLU A 25 -3.15 -8.98 0.95
C GLU A 25 -4.60 -8.57 0.70
N PHE A 26 -5.16 -7.69 1.55
CA PHE A 26 -6.46 -7.08 1.32
C PHE A 26 -6.48 -6.27 0.01
N ILE A 27 -5.48 -5.40 -0.22
CA ILE A 27 -5.36 -4.61 -1.48
C ILE A 27 -5.35 -5.51 -2.72
N LEU A 28 -4.64 -6.64 -2.66
CA LEU A 28 -4.57 -7.59 -3.77
C LEU A 28 -5.92 -8.23 -4.10
N LYS A 29 -6.59 -8.75 -3.07
CA LYS A 29 -7.85 -9.52 -3.18
C LYS A 29 -9.04 -8.61 -3.49
N ASP A 30 -9.01 -7.37 -3.05
CA ASP A 30 -10.14 -6.46 -3.20
C ASP A 30 -10.30 -5.99 -4.65
N LYS A 31 -11.55 -6.02 -5.13
CA LYS A 31 -11.97 -5.42 -6.42
C LYS A 31 -12.23 -3.91 -6.27
N LEU A 32 -12.26 -3.39 -5.03
CA LEU A 32 -12.44 -1.97 -4.67
C LEU A 32 -13.49 -1.24 -5.52
N THR A 33 -14.66 -1.87 -5.71
CA THR A 33 -15.89 -1.14 -6.04
C THR A 33 -16.43 -0.38 -4.82
N THR A 34 -15.82 -0.59 -3.65
CA THR A 34 -16.20 -0.02 -2.35
C THR A 34 -15.09 0.94 -1.92
N ASN A 35 -15.47 2.18 -1.63
CA ASN A 35 -14.55 3.18 -1.10
C ASN A 35 -13.90 2.64 0.19
N ILE A 36 -12.60 2.81 0.41
CA ILE A 36 -11.94 2.44 1.68
C ILE A 36 -12.65 3.13 2.86
N ASP A 37 -13.19 4.33 2.63
CA ASP A 37 -14.09 5.00 3.55
C ASP A 37 -15.37 4.22 3.84
N ASP A 38 -15.95 3.50 2.88
CA ASP A 38 -17.14 2.69 3.11
C ASP A 38 -16.81 1.42 3.90
N ALA A 39 -15.61 0.83 3.68
CA ALA A 39 -15.09 -0.30 4.44
C ALA A 39 -14.73 0.07 5.89
N ILE A 40 -14.24 1.30 6.11
CA ILE A 40 -13.83 1.79 7.43
C ILE A 40 -14.98 2.50 8.17
N LYS A 41 -15.80 3.34 7.49
CA LYS A 41 -16.91 4.11 8.07
C LYS A 41 -18.25 3.34 8.07
N GLY A 42 -18.28 2.12 7.53
CA GLY A 42 -19.41 1.20 7.68
C GLY A 42 -20.67 1.57 6.89
N ARG A 43 -20.55 2.15 5.69
CA ARG A 43 -21.73 2.54 4.89
C ARG A 43 -22.37 1.38 4.12
N LYS A 44 -21.67 0.29 3.83
CA LYS A 44 -22.23 -0.90 3.17
C LYS A 44 -21.54 -2.21 3.64
N GLU A 45 -22.29 -3.03 4.37
CA GLU A 45 -22.09 -4.47 4.63
C GLU A 45 -21.17 -4.94 5.80
N LYS A 46 -21.12 -6.26 5.98
CA LYS A 46 -21.55 -7.02 7.17
C LYS A 46 -20.42 -7.46 8.12
N ASP A 47 -19.18 -7.14 7.79
CA ASP A 47 -18.04 -7.23 8.71
C ASP A 47 -17.60 -5.77 8.96
N LYS A 48 -17.62 -5.30 10.21
CA LYS A 48 -17.39 -3.87 10.57
C LYS A 48 -16.17 -3.66 11.48
N LEU A 49 -15.24 -2.82 11.07
CA LEU A 49 -14.25 -2.23 11.97
C LEU A 49 -14.89 -0.98 12.56
N HIS A 50 -15.26 -1.01 13.84
CA HIS A 50 -15.85 0.15 14.53
C HIS A 50 -14.77 1.11 15.03
N LEU A 51 -13.85 1.53 14.15
CA LEU A 51 -12.80 2.49 14.52
C LEU A 51 -13.25 3.92 14.27
N SER A 52 -13.09 4.75 15.29
CA SER A 52 -13.19 6.20 15.20
C SER A 52 -12.00 6.78 14.42
N ASN A 53 -12.19 7.98 13.86
CA ASN A 53 -11.10 8.72 13.21
C ASN A 53 -9.90 8.94 14.16
N ASN A 54 -10.15 9.09 15.46
CA ASN A 54 -9.09 9.26 16.45
C ASN A 54 -8.27 7.99 16.61
N GLU A 55 -8.90 6.81 16.66
CA GLU A 55 -8.20 5.53 16.73
C GLU A 55 -7.34 5.31 15.47
N LEU A 56 -7.85 5.65 14.28
CA LEU A 56 -7.07 5.55 13.04
C LEU A 56 -5.85 6.48 13.05
N ILE A 57 -6.03 7.73 13.51
CA ILE A 57 -4.91 8.69 13.66
C ILE A 57 -3.88 8.17 14.67
N GLU A 58 -4.33 7.55 15.76
CA GLU A 58 -3.44 7.00 16.77
C GLU A 58 -2.66 5.78 16.26
N LEU A 59 -3.32 4.85 15.56
CA LEU A 59 -2.67 3.73 14.88
C LEU A 59 -1.62 4.25 13.88
N TYR A 60 -1.96 5.25 13.07
CA TYR A 60 -1.04 5.85 12.12
C TYR A 60 0.21 6.43 12.80
N LYS A 61 0.03 7.24 13.86
CA LYS A 61 1.14 7.84 14.62
C LYS A 61 2.04 6.78 15.24
N ASN A 62 1.45 5.72 15.80
CA ASN A 62 2.21 4.64 16.42
C ASN A 62 3.01 3.86 15.38
N SER A 63 2.44 3.61 14.19
CA SER A 63 3.16 3.00 13.08
C SER A 63 4.32 3.85 12.61
N ILE A 64 4.13 5.17 12.41
CA ILE A 64 5.24 6.08 12.06
C ILE A 64 6.37 5.96 13.06
N LYS A 65 6.08 6.08 14.36
CA LYS A 65 7.09 6.00 15.41
C LYS A 65 7.90 4.71 15.33
N TYR A 66 7.21 3.57 15.20
CA TYR A 66 7.87 2.27 15.09
C TYR A 66 8.81 2.18 13.88
N PHE A 67 8.33 2.60 12.69
CA PHE A 67 9.13 2.52 11.47
C PHE A 67 10.26 3.55 11.45
N ASP A 68 10.09 4.75 12.01
CA ASP A 68 11.17 5.73 12.15
C ASP A 68 12.30 5.20 13.04
N ASP A 69 11.96 4.63 14.20
CA ASP A 69 12.95 3.99 15.10
C ASP A 69 13.67 2.83 14.40
N LYS A 70 12.94 2.05 13.59
CA LYS A 70 13.50 0.93 12.81
C LYS A 70 14.44 1.43 11.71
N ILE A 71 14.00 2.37 10.88
CA ILE A 71 14.73 2.90 9.72
C ILE A 71 16.10 3.46 10.11
N ASN A 72 16.19 4.11 11.27
CA ASN A 72 17.47 4.62 11.80
C ASN A 72 18.54 3.54 12.06
N ASN A 73 18.14 2.26 12.10
CA ASN A 73 18.99 1.12 12.41
C ASN A 73 19.12 0.10 11.25
N LEU A 74 18.57 0.39 10.06
CA LEU A 74 18.53 -0.54 8.92
C LEU A 74 19.57 -0.23 7.84
N SER A 75 19.93 -1.26 7.06
CA SER A 75 20.62 -1.07 5.78
C SER A 75 19.69 -0.42 4.75
N VAL A 76 20.27 0.30 3.77
CA VAL A 76 19.51 1.09 2.77
C VAL A 76 18.45 0.25 2.04
N ASP A 77 18.74 -1.02 1.75
CA ASP A 77 17.80 -1.89 1.04
C ASP A 77 16.56 -2.24 1.88
N LEU A 78 16.73 -2.41 3.20
CA LEU A 78 15.62 -2.70 4.13
C LEU A 78 14.81 -1.45 4.48
N VAL A 79 15.37 -0.25 4.27
CA VAL A 79 14.64 1.01 4.45
C VAL A 79 13.50 1.14 3.45
N ALA A 80 13.68 0.66 2.21
CA ALA A 80 12.62 0.69 1.22
C ALA A 80 11.45 -0.24 1.60
N GLU A 81 11.71 -1.41 2.16
CA GLU A 81 10.67 -2.32 2.66
C GLU A 81 9.90 -1.69 3.83
N ALA A 82 10.60 -1.07 4.79
CA ALA A 82 9.98 -0.35 5.89
C ALA A 82 9.06 0.79 5.41
N TYR A 83 9.50 1.55 4.40
CA TYR A 83 8.64 2.57 3.79
C TYR A 83 7.45 1.98 3.04
N PHE A 84 7.58 0.80 2.43
CA PHE A 84 6.47 0.12 1.79
C PHE A 84 5.41 -0.28 2.82
N ASP A 85 5.80 -0.90 3.91
CA ASP A 85 4.89 -1.31 4.98
C ASP A 85 4.15 -0.10 5.58
N LEU A 86 4.89 0.97 5.89
CA LEU A 86 4.30 2.21 6.39
C LEU A 86 3.36 2.86 5.35
N GLY A 87 3.74 2.82 4.07
CA GLY A 87 2.92 3.26 2.96
C GLY A 87 1.59 2.51 2.90
N VAL A 88 1.61 1.18 2.97
CA VAL A 88 0.42 0.34 3.02
C VAL A 88 -0.45 0.66 4.24
N ILE A 89 0.12 0.74 5.44
CA ILE A 89 -0.63 1.06 6.66
C ILE A 89 -1.29 2.45 6.56
N SER A 90 -0.56 3.42 6.01
CA SER A 90 -1.06 4.80 5.91
C SER A 90 -2.29 4.90 4.98
N ILE A 91 -2.44 4.03 3.98
CA ILE A 91 -3.63 4.00 3.12
C ILE A 91 -4.92 3.78 3.95
N PHE A 92 -4.84 2.98 5.01
CA PHE A 92 -5.99 2.65 5.85
C PHE A 92 -6.16 3.59 7.06
N THR A 93 -5.07 4.21 7.51
CA THR A 93 -5.03 4.92 8.80
C THR A 93 -4.89 6.43 8.65
N ASN A 94 -4.30 6.92 7.54
CA ASN A 94 -4.12 8.34 7.27
C ASN A 94 -5.29 8.93 6.46
N GLN A 95 -6.39 9.26 7.15
CA GLN A 95 -7.59 9.83 6.51
C GLN A 95 -7.54 11.34 6.23
N ARG A 96 -6.39 12.02 6.41
CA ARG A 96 -6.29 13.48 6.21
C ARG A 96 -6.35 13.90 4.73
N GLU A 97 -6.07 12.98 3.81
CA GLU A 97 -6.13 13.22 2.36
C GLU A 97 -7.27 12.40 1.76
N TYR A 98 -8.43 13.03 1.62
CA TYR A 98 -9.78 12.44 1.47
C TYR A 98 -10.05 11.63 0.17
N ASN A 99 -9.04 11.12 -0.54
CA ASN A 99 -9.27 10.14 -1.59
C ASN A 99 -8.05 9.24 -1.87
N PRO A 100 -8.06 7.95 -1.46
CA PRO A 100 -6.95 7.03 -1.73
C PRO A 100 -6.67 6.81 -3.23
N ARG A 101 -7.57 7.19 -4.14
CA ARG A 101 -7.28 7.24 -5.60
C ARG A 101 -6.32 8.37 -6.01
N TYR A 102 -6.25 9.45 -5.26
CA TYR A 102 -5.53 10.68 -5.69
C TYR A 102 -4.44 11.13 -4.71
N THR A 103 -4.31 10.43 -3.59
CA THR A 103 -3.33 10.82 -2.58
C THR A 103 -1.92 10.36 -2.96
N ASN A 104 -1.02 11.34 -3.07
CA ASN A 104 0.42 11.09 -3.12
C ASN A 104 0.87 10.54 -1.77
N ASN A 105 1.23 9.26 -1.74
CA ASN A 105 1.78 8.64 -0.56
C ASN A 105 3.29 8.83 -0.54
N GLU A 106 3.78 9.75 0.30
CA GLU A 106 5.20 10.08 0.38
C GLU A 106 6.08 8.87 0.69
N TYR A 107 5.57 7.88 1.44
CA TYR A 107 6.33 6.68 1.79
C TYR A 107 6.47 5.78 0.57
N LEU A 108 5.40 5.56 -0.19
CA LEU A 108 5.45 4.82 -1.46
C LEU A 108 6.35 5.52 -2.50
N ASP A 109 6.36 6.86 -2.53
CA ASP A 109 7.28 7.63 -3.38
C ASP A 109 8.75 7.44 -2.94
N LYS A 110 9.02 7.28 -1.63
CA LYS A 110 10.35 6.91 -1.12
C LYS A 110 10.74 5.49 -1.54
N VAL A 111 9.82 4.53 -1.51
CA VAL A 111 10.07 3.16 -2.00
C VAL A 111 10.56 3.19 -3.45
N PHE A 112 9.87 3.93 -4.33
CA PHE A 112 10.24 4.03 -5.75
C PHE A 112 11.66 4.57 -5.96
N LYS A 113 12.03 5.60 -5.17
CA LYS A 113 13.35 6.25 -5.25
C LYS A 113 14.47 5.35 -4.77
N LEU A 114 14.24 4.61 -3.68
CA LEU A 114 15.27 3.85 -2.99
C LEU A 114 15.43 2.42 -3.51
N SER A 115 14.34 1.76 -3.90
CA SER A 115 14.35 0.33 -4.23
C SER A 115 14.86 0.05 -5.63
N ASN A 116 15.77 -0.92 -5.74
CA ASN A 116 16.08 -1.64 -6.99
C ASN A 116 15.67 -3.12 -6.92
N ASP A 117 14.94 -3.53 -5.87
CA ASP A 117 14.39 -4.88 -5.78
C ASP A 117 13.14 -4.98 -6.69
N ILE A 118 13.23 -5.86 -7.69
CA ILE A 118 12.16 -6.11 -8.65
C ILE A 118 10.87 -6.58 -7.97
N VAL A 119 10.97 -7.33 -6.87
CA VAL A 119 9.80 -7.84 -6.14
C VAL A 119 9.09 -6.68 -5.45
N LEU A 120 9.83 -5.84 -4.72
CA LEU A 120 9.28 -4.67 -4.06
C LEU A 120 8.73 -3.63 -5.06
N LEU A 121 9.41 -3.41 -6.19
CA LEU A 121 8.91 -2.55 -7.26
C LEU A 121 7.61 -3.10 -7.87
N GLY A 122 7.48 -4.42 -8.01
CA GLY A 122 6.27 -5.06 -8.50
C GLY A 122 5.10 -4.84 -7.54
N LYS A 123 5.31 -5.07 -6.23
CA LYS A 123 4.31 -4.78 -5.20
C LYS A 123 3.86 -3.32 -5.24
N LEU A 124 4.81 -2.39 -5.33
CA LEU A 124 4.54 -0.95 -5.43
C LEU A 124 3.73 -0.61 -6.68
N GLY A 125 4.09 -1.16 -7.84
CA GLY A 125 3.36 -0.99 -9.09
C GLY A 125 1.92 -1.48 -9.01
N VAL A 126 1.69 -2.64 -8.36
CA VAL A 126 0.35 -3.17 -8.11
C VAL A 126 -0.47 -2.24 -7.22
N VAL A 127 0.12 -1.74 -6.11
CA VAL A 127 -0.55 -0.76 -5.24
C VAL A 127 -0.96 0.47 -6.05
N TYR A 128 -0.04 1.10 -6.79
CA TYR A 128 -0.39 2.26 -7.61
C TYR A 128 -1.47 1.97 -8.66
N GLY A 129 -1.41 0.81 -9.32
CA GLY A 129 -2.40 0.40 -10.32
C GLY A 129 -3.80 0.21 -9.72
N LYS A 130 -3.89 -0.38 -8.52
CA LYS A 130 -5.15 -0.55 -7.77
C LYS A 130 -5.79 0.79 -7.40
N TYR A 131 -4.96 1.80 -7.14
CA TYR A 131 -5.42 3.17 -6.84
C TYR A 131 -5.45 4.09 -8.07
N GLU A 132 -5.43 3.52 -9.28
CA GLU A 132 -5.51 4.26 -10.55
C GLU A 132 -4.40 5.30 -10.77
N GLN A 133 -3.32 5.23 -10.00
CA GLN A 133 -2.09 5.99 -10.22
C GLN A 133 -1.27 5.32 -11.34
N TYR A 134 -1.90 5.19 -12.52
CA TYR A 134 -1.39 4.36 -13.61
C TYR A 134 -0.02 4.80 -14.11
N ASP A 135 0.27 6.10 -14.14
CA ASP A 135 1.59 6.60 -14.56
C ASP A 135 2.69 6.18 -13.57
N LYS A 136 2.42 6.22 -12.26
CA LYS A 136 3.37 5.72 -11.24
C LYS A 136 3.51 4.20 -11.29
N ALA A 137 2.40 3.49 -11.52
CA ALA A 137 2.41 2.04 -11.68
C ALA A 137 3.28 1.60 -12.86
N ILE A 138 3.08 2.23 -14.03
CA ILE A 138 3.90 1.99 -15.22
C ILE A 138 5.36 2.30 -14.92
N GLY A 139 5.68 3.43 -14.26
CA GLY A 139 7.05 3.76 -13.90
C GLY A 139 7.75 2.69 -13.04
N CYS A 140 7.01 2.02 -12.13
CA CYS A 140 7.54 0.89 -11.36
C CYS A 140 7.89 -0.30 -12.25
N PHE A 141 7.01 -0.67 -13.17
CA PHE A 141 7.23 -1.77 -14.10
C PHE A 141 8.30 -1.45 -15.15
N GLU A 142 8.41 -0.20 -15.60
CA GLU A 142 9.49 0.25 -16.46
C GLU A 142 10.85 0.13 -15.76
N LYS A 143 10.92 0.48 -14.46
CA LYS A 143 12.15 0.28 -13.67
C LYS A 143 12.50 -1.21 -13.55
N ILE A 144 11.52 -2.10 -13.40
CA ILE A 144 11.75 -3.55 -13.48
C ILE A 144 12.33 -3.94 -14.84
N LEU A 145 11.77 -3.43 -15.95
CA LEU A 145 12.27 -3.72 -17.29
C LEU A 145 13.66 -3.16 -17.58
N GLN A 146 14.09 -2.10 -16.88
CA GLN A 146 15.47 -1.62 -16.95
C GLN A 146 16.47 -2.61 -16.31
N ILE A 147 16.04 -3.33 -15.27
CA ILE A 147 16.84 -4.33 -14.56
C ILE A 147 16.76 -5.69 -15.28
N GLU A 148 15.55 -6.07 -15.70
CA GLU A 148 15.23 -7.32 -16.40
C GLU A 148 14.42 -7.02 -17.68
N PRO A 149 15.07 -6.78 -18.83
CA PRO A 149 14.41 -6.34 -20.07
C PRO A 149 13.30 -7.24 -20.61
N ASN A 150 13.32 -8.53 -20.26
CA ASN A 150 12.35 -9.53 -20.72
C ASN A 150 11.41 -10.00 -19.59
N ASN A 151 11.29 -9.22 -18.50
CA ASN A 151 10.40 -9.58 -17.40
C ASN A 151 8.93 -9.58 -17.88
N LYS A 152 8.37 -10.78 -18.00
CA LYS A 152 7.02 -10.99 -18.53
C LYS A 152 5.95 -10.36 -17.67
N GLU A 153 6.09 -10.44 -16.34
CA GLU A 153 5.11 -9.89 -15.39
C GLU A 153 5.00 -8.37 -15.51
N ALA A 154 6.13 -7.67 -15.67
CA ALA A 154 6.15 -6.22 -15.88
C ALA A 154 5.49 -5.81 -17.21
N LEU A 155 5.77 -6.53 -18.31
CA LEU A 155 5.14 -6.29 -19.62
C LEU A 155 3.63 -6.52 -19.57
N ASP A 156 3.20 -7.65 -19.01
CA ASP A 156 1.79 -8.01 -18.87
C ASP A 156 1.05 -6.96 -18.01
N SER A 157 1.68 -6.49 -16.94
CA SER A 157 1.13 -5.45 -16.05
C SER A 157 0.96 -4.10 -16.75
N ILE A 158 1.96 -3.64 -17.51
CA ILE A 158 1.86 -2.41 -18.31
C ILE A 158 0.74 -2.53 -19.35
N GLN A 159 0.64 -3.68 -20.03
CA GLN A 159 -0.42 -3.92 -21.00
C GLN A 159 -1.80 -3.89 -20.34
N ALA A 160 -1.97 -4.54 -19.18
CA ALA A 160 -3.22 -4.54 -18.43
C ALA A 160 -3.64 -3.12 -18.02
N ILE A 161 -2.70 -2.32 -17.51
CA ILE A 161 -2.94 -0.91 -17.14
C ILE A 161 -3.37 -0.09 -18.36
N ASN A 162 -2.64 -0.19 -19.48
CA ASN A 162 -2.97 0.55 -20.70
C ASN A 162 -4.33 0.18 -21.28
N ASN A 163 -4.73 -1.09 -21.18
CA ASN A 163 -6.06 -1.53 -21.58
C ASN A 163 -7.16 -0.97 -20.67
N HIS A 164 -6.88 -0.81 -19.37
CA HIS A 164 -7.82 -0.23 -18.42
C HIS A 164 -7.99 1.29 -18.62
N ARG A 165 -6.93 2.02 -18.97
CA ARG A 165 -6.99 3.48 -19.26
C ARG A 165 -7.80 3.84 -20.50
N LYS A 166 -7.94 2.91 -21.45
CA LYS A 166 -8.60 3.15 -22.76
C LYS A 166 -10.10 2.85 -22.74
N LYS A 167 -10.64 2.29 -21.65
CA LYS A 167 -12.07 2.01 -21.47
C LYS A 167 -12.75 3.14 -20.75
#